data_AF-A0A2D8ETL4-F1
#
_entry.id   AF-A0A2D8ETL4-F1
#
_cell.length_a   1.000
_cell.length_b   1.000
_cell.length_c   1.000
_cell.angle_alpha   90.00
_cell.angle_beta   90.00
_cell.angle_gamma   90.00
#
_symmetry.space_group_name_H-M   'P 1'
#
loop_
_entity.id
_entity.type
_entity.pdbx_description
1 polymer ?
#
loop_
_entity_poly.entity_id
_entity_poly.type
_entity_poly.pdbx_seq_one_letter_code
_entity_poly.pdbx_strand_id
1 'polypeptide(L)'
;MVRKMKEEGELEIKPKNKIYRLTGIDSAMELLRPGAKWEISNSKFTRWEDDRPCPSMDEVRDAQRKAQEFEDSINTIWTKEQENQILKMQGNIGGALN
;
A
#
# COMPACT_ATOMS: atom_id res chain seq x y z
N MET A 1 25.18 37.04 -14.08
CA MET A 1 23.82 36.63 -14.47
C MET A 1 23.57 35.23 -13.92
N VAL A 2 22.49 35.07 -13.18
CA VAL A 2 22.30 34.06 -12.13
C VAL A 2 22.18 32.64 -12.70
N ARG A 3 23.07 31.73 -12.28
CA ARG A 3 22.91 30.28 -12.48
C ARG A 3 21.75 29.85 -11.58
N LYS A 4 20.59 29.54 -12.15
CA LYS A 4 19.51 28.86 -11.42
C LYS A 4 19.98 27.44 -11.08
N MET A 5 20.40 27.26 -9.83
CA MET A 5 20.50 25.96 -9.18
C MET A 5 19.08 25.40 -9.12
N LYS A 6 18.82 24.28 -9.82
CA LYS A 6 17.58 23.52 -9.62
C LYS A 6 17.80 22.60 -8.43
N GLU A 7 16.83 22.65 -7.53
CA GLU A 7 16.71 21.89 -6.28
C GLU A 7 17.19 20.45 -6.39
N GLU A 8 17.98 20.05 -5.40
CA GLU A 8 18.24 18.66 -5.05
C GLU A 8 16.93 18.03 -4.55
N GLY A 9 16.07 17.64 -5.48
CA GLY A 9 15.03 16.67 -5.21
C GLY A 9 15.70 15.30 -5.19
N GLU A 10 15.97 14.78 -4.00
CA GLU A 10 16.36 13.39 -3.80
C GLU A 10 15.44 12.51 -4.64
N LEU A 11 15.98 11.88 -5.68
CA LEU A 11 15.30 10.78 -6.34
C LEU A 11 15.27 9.64 -5.33
N GLU A 12 14.22 9.59 -4.53
CA GLU A 12 13.95 8.53 -3.57
C GLU A 12 14.01 7.20 -4.33
N ILE A 13 15.11 6.46 -4.15
CA ILE A 13 15.30 5.15 -4.75
C ILE A 13 14.42 4.20 -3.96
N LYS A 14 13.11 4.21 -4.24
CA LYS A 14 12.20 3.25 -3.64
C LYS A 14 12.72 1.85 -4.00
N PRO A 15 12.99 0.97 -3.03
CA PRO A 15 13.42 -0.39 -3.32
C PRO A 15 12.39 -1.05 -4.22
N LYS A 16 12.78 -1.25 -5.49
CA LYS A 16 11.90 -1.74 -6.58
C LYS A 16 11.18 -3.06 -6.23
N ASN A 17 11.69 -3.80 -5.24
CA ASN A 17 11.23 -5.13 -4.84
C ASN A 17 10.76 -5.18 -3.37
N LYS A 18 10.43 -4.05 -2.74
CA LYS A 18 9.92 -4.07 -1.36
C LYS A 18 8.53 -4.69 -1.31
N ILE A 19 8.36 -5.62 -0.38
CA ILE A 19 7.09 -6.27 -0.11
C ILE A 19 6.31 -5.37 0.86
N TYR A 20 5.19 -4.81 0.38
CA TYR A 20 4.26 -4.00 1.18
C TYR A 20 3.16 -4.90 1.75
N ARG A 21 2.77 -4.65 3.00
CA ARG A 21 1.73 -5.42 3.70
C ARG A 21 0.52 -4.58 4.08
N LEU A 22 0.70 -3.28 4.30
CA LEU A 22 -0.34 -2.39 4.82
C LEU A 22 -0.99 -1.51 3.74
N THR A 23 -0.52 -1.59 2.49
CA THR A 23 -1.02 -0.76 1.39
C THR A 23 -2.29 -1.28 0.72
N GLY A 24 -2.83 -2.43 1.15
CA GLY A 24 -4.08 -2.98 0.61
C GLY A 24 -5.32 -2.18 1.01
N ILE A 25 -6.41 -2.32 0.23
CA ILE A 25 -7.70 -1.69 0.54
C ILE A 25 -8.23 -2.22 1.88
N ASP A 26 -8.14 -3.52 2.14
CA ASP A 26 -8.59 -4.12 3.40
C ASP A 26 -7.86 -3.52 4.61
N SER A 27 -6.55 -3.36 4.52
CA SER A 27 -5.73 -2.71 5.54
C SER A 27 -6.13 -1.24 5.72
N ALA A 28 -6.36 -0.51 4.63
CA ALA A 28 -6.83 0.87 4.69
C ALA A 28 -8.22 0.98 5.34
N MET A 29 -9.13 0.05 5.03
CA MET A 29 -10.47 0.02 5.58
C MET A 29 -10.46 -0.35 7.06
N GLU A 30 -9.61 -1.28 7.49
CA GLU A 30 -9.45 -1.61 8.90
C GLU A 30 -8.88 -0.43 9.71
N LEU A 31 -8.01 0.38 9.11
CA LEU A 31 -7.51 1.62 9.72
C LEU A 31 -8.59 2.71 9.80
N LEU A 32 -9.41 2.87 8.76
CA LEU A 32 -10.42 3.93 8.71
C LEU A 32 -11.68 3.59 9.49
N ARG A 33 -12.18 2.35 9.36
CA ARG A 33 -13.47 1.87 9.87
C ARG A 33 -13.31 0.40 10.28
N PRO A 34 -12.58 0.13 11.38
CA PRO A 34 -12.34 -1.24 11.84
C PRO A 34 -13.65 -1.99 12.05
N GLY A 35 -13.70 -3.23 11.57
CA GLY A 35 -14.88 -4.11 11.69
C GLY A 35 -16.08 -3.79 10.80
N ALA A 36 -16.02 -2.74 9.97
CA ALA A 36 -17.09 -2.42 9.02
C ALA A 36 -17.19 -3.51 7.94
N LYS A 37 -18.41 -3.84 7.52
CA LYS A 37 -18.65 -4.70 6.35
C LYS A 37 -18.91 -3.83 5.13
N TRP A 38 -18.14 -4.04 4.08
CA TRP A 38 -18.20 -3.19 2.89
C TRP A 38 -17.90 -4.00 1.63
N GLU A 39 -18.28 -3.43 0.49
CA GLU A 39 -17.96 -3.97 -0.82
C GLU A 39 -17.62 -2.82 -1.76
N ILE A 40 -16.55 -2.97 -2.55
CA ILE A 40 -16.13 -2.02 -3.57
C ILE A 40 -16.13 -2.72 -4.92
N SER A 41 -16.76 -2.09 -5.91
CA SER A 41 -16.70 -2.50 -7.32
C SER A 41 -16.39 -1.28 -8.18
N ASN A 42 -15.49 -1.44 -9.15
CA ASN A 42 -15.07 -0.36 -10.07
C ASN A 42 -14.67 0.94 -9.33
N SER A 43 -13.92 0.83 -8.23
CA SER A 43 -13.53 1.96 -7.37
C SER A 43 -14.71 2.77 -6.82
N LYS A 44 -15.83 2.11 -6.54
CA LYS A 44 -16.99 2.70 -5.87
C LYS A 44 -17.54 1.73 -4.84
N PHE A 45 -17.93 2.24 -3.66
CA PHE A 45 -18.65 1.45 -2.67
C PHE A 45 -20.02 1.02 -3.20
N THR A 46 -20.25 -0.28 -3.26
CA THR A 46 -21.52 -0.91 -3.66
C THR A 46 -22.32 -1.40 -2.47
N ARG A 47 -21.67 -1.67 -1.34
CA ARG A 47 -22.30 -2.03 -0.06
C ARG A 47 -21.57 -1.38 1.10
N TRP A 48 -22.33 -0.90 2.07
CA TRP A 48 -21.85 -0.32 3.31
C TRP A 48 -22.75 -0.74 4.46
N GLU A 49 -22.20 -1.50 5.41
CA GLU A 49 -22.88 -2.01 6.60
C GLU A 49 -22.10 -1.57 7.84
N ASP A 50 -22.27 -0.31 8.20
CA ASP A 50 -21.74 0.31 9.41
C ASP A 50 -22.52 1.60 9.71
N ASP A 51 -22.74 1.90 11.00
CA ASP A 51 -23.46 3.11 11.43
C ASP A 51 -22.65 4.40 11.20
N ARG A 52 -21.33 4.29 11.06
CA ARG A 52 -20.44 5.43 10.79
C ARG A 52 -20.56 5.85 9.31
N PRO A 53 -20.23 7.11 8.98
CA PRO A 53 -20.18 7.55 7.60
C PRO A 53 -19.18 6.72 6.77
N CYS A 54 -19.64 6.28 5.60
CA CYS A 54 -18.83 5.60 4.59
C CYS A 54 -17.68 6.52 4.15
N PRO A 55 -16.42 6.05 4.15
CA PRO A 55 -15.31 6.86 3.66
C PRO A 55 -15.42 7.09 2.15
N SER A 56 -14.84 8.19 1.69
CA SER A 56 -14.60 8.40 0.27
C SER A 56 -13.45 7.53 -0.23
N MET A 57 -13.41 7.25 -1.54
CA MET A 57 -12.28 6.52 -2.13
C MET A 57 -10.96 7.30 -2.04
N ASP A 58 -11.02 8.63 -1.94
CA ASP A 58 -9.81 9.44 -1.78
C ASP A 58 -9.24 9.31 -0.37
N GLU A 59 -10.09 9.22 0.66
CA GLU A 59 -9.65 8.89 2.02
C GLU A 59 -9.01 7.49 2.09
N VAL A 60 -9.57 6.51 1.37
CA VAL A 60 -8.99 5.16 1.26
C VAL A 60 -7.60 5.23 0.62
N ARG A 61 -7.45 5.92 -0.52
CA ARG A 61 -6.16 6.09 -1.20
C ARG A 61 -5.15 6.84 -0.35
N ASP A 62 -5.59 7.85 0.39
CA ASP A 62 -4.73 8.59 1.32
C ASP A 62 -4.25 7.71 2.47
N ALA A 63 -5.09 6.81 3.00
CA ALA A 63 -4.67 5.82 3.97
C ALA A 63 -3.64 4.84 3.38
N GLN A 64 -3.85 4.35 2.15
CA GLN A 64 -2.87 3.51 1.46
C GLN A 64 -1.52 4.21 1.25
N ARG A 65 -1.54 5.49 0.85
CA ARG A 65 -0.32 6.29 0.68
C ARG A 65 0.43 6.47 2.00
N LYS A 66 -0.26 6.82 3.09
CA LYS A 66 0.36 6.94 4.42
C LYS A 66 0.94 5.61 4.91
N ALA A 67 0.24 4.49 4.65
CA ALA A 67 0.75 3.17 4.95
C ALA A 67 2.01 2.85 4.13
N GLN A 68 2.04 3.25 2.85
CA GLN A 68 3.22 3.12 2.01
C GLN A 68 4.40 3.93 2.54
N GLU A 69 4.20 5.21 2.87
CA GLU A 69 5.23 6.09 3.45
C GLU A 69 5.76 5.52 4.78
N PHE A 70 4.86 5.01 5.63
CA PHE A 70 5.26 4.31 6.86
C PHE A 70 6.12 3.09 6.56
N GLU A 71 5.67 2.19 5.68
CA GLU A 71 6.45 1.00 5.33
C GLU A 71 7.77 1.38 4.70
N ASP A 72 7.81 2.38 3.81
CA ASP A 72 9.01 2.95 3.18
C ASP A 72 10.04 3.40 4.23
N SER A 73 9.59 4.04 5.30
CA SER A 73 10.46 4.49 6.41
C SER A 73 11.10 3.36 7.23
N ILE A 74 10.62 2.11 7.11
CA ILE A 74 11.12 0.96 7.86
C ILE A 74 12.05 0.09 7.01
N ASN A 75 13.23 -0.24 7.54
CA ASN A 75 14.18 -1.19 6.93
C ASN A 75 13.77 -2.65 7.22
N THR A 76 12.63 -3.04 6.69
CA THR A 76 12.13 -4.42 6.84
C THR A 76 13.00 -5.37 6.03
N ILE A 77 13.60 -6.35 6.72
CA ILE A 77 14.37 -7.44 6.11
C ILE A 77 13.56 -8.73 6.26
N TRP A 78 13.30 -9.41 5.16
CA TRP A 78 12.56 -10.67 5.13
C TRP A 78 13.52 -11.86 5.07
N THR A 79 13.10 -12.99 5.65
CA THR A 79 13.76 -14.27 5.35
C THR A 79 13.29 -14.80 3.99
N LYS A 80 14.11 -15.61 3.32
CA LYS A 80 13.73 -16.26 2.06
C LYS A 80 12.44 -17.09 2.17
N GLU A 81 12.21 -17.70 3.34
CA GLU A 81 10.99 -18.46 3.58
C GLU A 81 9.75 -17.55 3.62
N GLN A 82 9.84 -16.40 4.29
CA GLN A 82 8.77 -15.41 4.36
C GLN A 82 8.48 -14.81 2.97
N GLU A 83 9.51 -14.45 2.21
CA GLU A 83 9.36 -13.96 0.83
C GLU A 83 8.59 -14.97 -0.03
N ASN A 84 8.98 -16.25 0.03
CA ASN A 84 8.31 -17.32 -0.71
C ASN A 84 6.84 -17.50 -0.29
N GLN A 85 6.51 -17.38 1.01
CA GLN A 85 5.13 -17.47 1.48
C GLN A 85 4.29 -16.29 0.99
N ILE A 86 4.83 -15.08 1.06
CA ILE A 86 4.11 -13.87 0.62
C ILE A 86 3.89 -13.89 -0.90
N LEU A 87 4.90 -14.27 -1.68
CA LEU A 87 4.79 -14.38 -3.14
C LEU A 87 3.74 -15.44 -3.56
N LYS A 88 3.67 -16.56 -2.83
CA LYS A 88 2.63 -17.59 -3.04
C LYS A 88 1.23 -17.04 -2.76
N MET A 89 1.05 -16.26 -1.69
CA MET A 89 -0.23 -15.64 -1.35
C MET A 89 -0.67 -14.58 -2.38
N GLN A 90 0.28 -13.87 -3.01
CA GLN A 90 0.01 -12.83 -4.00
C GLN A 90 -0.26 -13.36 -5.42
N GLY A 91 -0.30 -14.68 -5.64
CA GLY A 91 -0.66 -15.29 -6.92
C GLY A 91 0.41 -15.24 -8.02
N ASN A 92 1.62 -14.74 -7.72
CA ASN A 92 2.74 -14.74 -8.66
C ASN A 92 3.45 -16.11 -8.66
N ILE A 93 2.87 -17.10 -9.35
CA ILE A 93 3.66 -18.22 -9.86
C ILE A 93 4.23 -17.79 -11.21
N GLY A 94 5.51 -17.41 -11.20
CA GLY A 94 6.32 -17.19 -12.39
C GLY A 94 7.77 -17.29 -11.98
N GLY A 95 8.37 -18.46 -12.21
CA GLY A 95 9.75 -18.75 -11.82
C GLY A 95 10.75 -17.75 -12.39
N ALA A 96 11.67 -17.29 -11.55
CA ALA A 96 12.93 -16.72 -11.97
C ALA A 96 13.91 -16.75 -10.79
N LEU A 97 14.38 -17.94 -10.44
CA LEU A 97 15.68 -18.13 -9.81
C LEU A 97 16.41 -19.21 -10.61
N ASN A 98 17.00 -18.80 -11.74
CA ASN A 98 18.24 -19.39 -12.23
C ASN A 98 19.39 -18.57 -11.63
#